data_AF-A0A8J8ET12-F1
#
_entry.id   AF-A0A8J8ET12-F1
#
_cell.length_a   1.000
_cell.length_b   1.000
_cell.length_c   1.000
_cell.angle_alpha   90.00
_cell.angle_beta   90.00
_cell.angle_gamma   90.00
#
_symmetry.space_group_name_H-M   'P 1'
#
loop_
_entity.id
_entity.type
_entity.pdbx_description
1 polymer ?
#
loop_
_entity_poly.entity_id
_entity_poly.type
_entity_poly.pdbx_seq_one_letter_code
_entity_poly.pdbx_strand_id
1 'polypeptide(L)'
;MAEGSEAKANQLINKFVISLTEGRILGFVTDINVEVEGDQFYFILKMKLVENLGKGEHPGMFSNEKKMKIRPDDIVNVGPDVIILGNGKVPPLREIERLTQIAEEYNALVRELEAKERLIEKLKEENYALTKQLDELQRELRKLHVMKEDFEHLKEQLIRQEGQLEMAKDYIRLLEGLRHDIDKIKDDVDKLIQTQLEEVVRAIINEELNARGLKKTSFI
;
A
#
# COMPACT_ATOMS: atom_id res chain seq x y z
N MET A 1 47.01 -4.17 74.13
CA MET A 1 45.69 -4.58 74.64
C MET A 1 44.69 -4.14 73.57
N ALA A 2 44.42 -5.04 72.61
CA ALA A 2 43.17 -5.80 72.43
C ALA A 2 42.05 -4.87 71.89
N GLU A 3 41.42 -5.08 70.74
CA GLU A 3 40.91 -6.30 70.07
C GLU A 3 41.04 -6.13 68.53
N GLY A 4 41.18 -7.13 67.65
CA GLY A 4 40.73 -8.52 67.74
C GLY A 4 39.63 -8.80 66.70
N SER A 5 39.97 -8.75 65.40
CA SER A 5 39.30 -9.44 64.28
C SER A 5 37.76 -9.38 64.16
N GLU A 6 37.25 -8.50 63.29
CA GLU A 6 35.95 -8.71 62.64
C GLU A 6 36.13 -9.40 61.28
N ALA A 7 35.85 -10.70 61.31
CA ALA A 7 35.35 -11.56 60.25
C ALA A 7 35.89 -11.39 58.82
N LYS A 8 36.67 -12.38 58.38
CA LYS A 8 36.74 -12.79 56.96
C LYS A 8 35.30 -12.93 56.45
N ALA A 9 34.87 -12.02 55.57
CA ALA A 9 33.54 -12.03 54.98
C ALA A 9 33.21 -13.42 54.40
N ASN A 10 32.00 -13.92 54.67
CA ASN A 10 31.50 -15.19 54.16
C ASN A 10 31.60 -15.19 52.62
N GLN A 11 32.62 -15.85 52.08
CA GLN A 11 32.96 -15.87 50.65
C GLN A 11 31.91 -16.52 49.75
N LEU A 12 30.75 -16.95 50.27
CA LEU A 12 29.70 -17.61 49.51
C LEU A 12 28.40 -16.78 49.49
N ILE A 13 28.29 -15.73 50.30
CA ILE A 13 27.14 -14.82 50.30
C ILE A 13 27.28 -13.85 49.12
N ASN A 14 26.14 -13.38 48.60
CA ASN A 14 26.02 -12.44 47.48
C ASN A 14 26.58 -12.98 46.15
N LYS A 15 26.41 -14.28 45.89
CA LYS A 15 26.84 -14.93 44.64
C LYS A 15 25.70 -15.70 43.99
N PHE A 16 25.74 -15.79 42.67
CA PHE A 16 24.85 -16.69 41.93
C PHE A 16 25.34 -18.14 42.00
N VAL A 17 24.45 -19.08 42.25
CA VAL A 17 24.77 -20.50 42.19
C VAL A 17 24.39 -21.04 40.83
N ILE A 18 25.34 -21.63 40.13
CA ILE A 18 25.16 -22.22 38.80
C ILE A 18 25.40 -23.72 38.90
N SER A 19 24.45 -24.51 38.41
CA SER A 19 24.65 -25.95 38.26
C SER A 19 25.25 -26.24 36.89
N LEU A 20 26.43 -26.85 36.85
CA LEU A 20 27.03 -27.34 35.59
C LEU A 20 26.26 -28.53 35.02
N THR A 21 25.69 -29.38 35.89
CA THR A 21 24.94 -30.57 35.46
C THR A 21 23.58 -30.22 34.86
N GLU A 22 22.93 -29.16 35.35
CA GLU A 22 21.63 -28.70 34.85
C GLU A 22 21.76 -27.53 33.85
N GLY A 23 22.94 -26.94 33.71
CA GLY A 23 23.20 -25.81 32.80
C GLY A 23 22.40 -24.55 33.11
N ARG A 24 21.94 -24.37 34.36
CA ARG A 24 21.06 -23.26 34.75
C ARG A 24 21.49 -22.58 36.06
N ILE A 25 21.09 -21.33 36.21
CA ILE A 25 21.23 -20.57 37.46
C ILE A 25 20.18 -21.09 38.45
N LEU A 26 20.65 -21.56 39.60
CA LEU A 26 19.79 -22.10 40.66
C LEU A 26 19.22 -21.00 41.56
N GLY A 27 19.89 -19.85 41.65
CA GLY A 27 19.46 -18.71 42.45
C GLY A 27 20.64 -17.87 42.94
N PHE A 28 20.34 -16.86 43.76
CA PHE A 28 21.31 -15.96 44.38
C PHE A 28 21.40 -16.21 45.89
N VAL A 29 22.60 -16.46 46.41
CA VAL A 29 22.84 -16.76 47.83
C VAL A 29 22.65 -15.50 48.67
N THR A 30 21.64 -15.55 49.53
CA THR A 30 21.35 -14.50 50.50
C THR A 30 21.97 -14.76 51.87
N ASP A 31 22.13 -16.02 52.24
CA ASP A 31 22.61 -16.42 53.56
C ASP A 31 23.19 -17.84 53.50
N ILE A 32 24.06 -18.17 54.46
CA ILE A 32 24.73 -19.47 54.54
C ILE A 32 24.82 -19.97 55.97
N ASN A 33 24.42 -21.22 56.18
CA ASN A 33 24.69 -21.96 57.41
C ASN A 33 25.68 -23.09 57.13
N VAL A 34 26.54 -23.39 58.09
CA VAL A 34 27.43 -24.55 58.03
C VAL A 34 26.97 -25.57 59.07
N GLU A 35 26.75 -26.79 58.63
CA GLU A 35 26.44 -27.93 59.51
C GLU A 35 27.59 -28.94 59.46
N VAL A 36 27.91 -29.51 60.62
CA VAL A 36 28.87 -30.61 60.74
C VAL A 36 28.07 -31.85 61.14
N GLU A 37 28.02 -32.83 60.25
CA GLU A 37 27.40 -34.13 60.51
C GLU A 37 28.50 -35.20 60.40
N GLY A 38 28.92 -35.74 61.56
CA GLY A 38 30.08 -36.65 61.63
C GLY A 38 31.38 -35.96 61.22
N ASP A 39 32.12 -36.57 60.29
CA ASP A 39 33.39 -36.05 59.74
C ASP A 39 33.19 -35.19 58.47
N GLN A 40 31.94 -34.84 58.10
CA GLN A 40 31.64 -34.07 56.90
C GLN A 40 31.05 -32.69 57.20
N PHE A 41 31.56 -31.70 56.48
CA PHE A 41 31.03 -30.33 56.47
C PHE A 41 29.98 -30.19 55.36
N TYR A 42 28.86 -29.56 55.67
CA TYR A 42 27.81 -29.22 54.71
C TYR A 42 27.53 -27.72 54.75
N PHE A 43 27.36 -27.12 53.57
CA PHE A 43 26.88 -25.74 53.43
C PHE A 43 25.40 -25.75 53.09
N ILE A 44 24.59 -25.06 53.89
CA ILE A 44 23.19 -24.80 53.61
C ILE A 44 23.07 -23.39 53.08
N LEU A 45 22.92 -23.28 51.76
CA LEU A 45 22.70 -22.02 51.07
C LEU A 45 21.21 -21.68 51.13
N LYS A 46 20.88 -20.48 51.62
CA LYS A 46 19.56 -19.88 51.42
C LYS A 46 19.62 -18.97 50.20
N MET A 47 18.80 -19.29 49.19
CA MET A 47 18.87 -18.64 47.90
C MET A 47 17.53 -18.08 47.47
N LYS A 48 17.54 -16.92 46.83
CA LYS A 48 16.38 -16.39 46.10
C LYS A 48 16.44 -16.90 44.65
N LEU A 49 15.33 -17.43 44.16
CA LEU A 49 15.20 -17.82 42.75
C LEU A 49 15.36 -16.58 41.87
N VAL A 50 16.15 -16.72 40.79
CA VAL A 50 16.21 -15.73 39.72
C VAL A 50 15.15 -16.13 38.72
N GLU A 51 13.91 -15.67 38.93
CA GLU A 51 12.87 -15.83 37.92
C GLU A 51 13.23 -14.99 36.69
N ASN A 52 12.99 -15.57 35.51
CA ASN A 52 13.37 -15.05 34.19
C ASN A 52 13.27 -13.52 34.10
N LEU A 53 14.43 -12.84 33.97
CA LEU A 53 14.59 -11.41 33.67
C LEU A 53 13.95 -10.94 32.34
N GLY A 54 13.09 -11.75 31.70
CA GLY A 54 12.60 -11.56 30.35
C GLY A 54 11.13 -11.19 30.19
N LYS A 55 10.27 -11.23 31.22
CA LYS A 55 8.86 -10.80 31.07
C LYS A 55 8.34 -10.12 32.33
N GLY A 56 7.67 -8.99 32.10
CA GLY A 56 7.23 -7.99 33.06
C GLY A 56 6.57 -8.50 34.34
N GLU A 57 6.92 -7.79 35.41
CA GLU A 57 6.08 -7.36 36.52
C GLU A 57 5.02 -8.34 37.06
N HIS A 58 5.37 -9.04 38.15
CA HIS A 58 4.47 -9.21 39.29
C HIS A 58 5.20 -8.89 40.60
N PRO A 59 5.04 -7.68 41.17
CA PRO A 59 5.49 -7.38 42.51
C PRO A 59 4.40 -7.81 43.50
N GLY A 60 4.46 -9.05 44.01
CA GLY A 60 3.47 -9.47 44.99
C GLY A 60 3.53 -10.94 45.37
N MET A 61 3.98 -11.17 46.62
CA MET A 61 3.80 -12.38 47.43
C MET A 61 4.56 -13.63 46.98
N PHE A 62 5.32 -14.18 47.94
CA PHE A 62 6.24 -15.33 47.87
C PHE A 62 7.64 -15.00 47.35
N SER A 63 8.50 -14.48 48.23
CA SER A 63 9.93 -14.72 48.09
C SER A 63 10.16 -16.23 48.18
N ASN A 64 10.26 -16.90 47.03
CA ASN A 64 10.62 -18.31 46.96
C ASN A 64 12.09 -18.46 47.39
N GLU A 65 12.32 -18.46 48.70
CA GLU A 65 13.61 -18.79 49.30
C GLU A 65 13.79 -20.31 49.27
N LYS A 66 14.72 -20.75 48.43
CA LYS A 66 15.11 -22.15 48.30
C LYS A 66 16.33 -22.40 49.17
N LYS A 67 16.25 -23.39 50.06
CA LYS A 67 17.40 -23.91 50.80
C LYS A 67 18.04 -25.05 50.02
N MET A 68 19.36 -25.06 49.92
CA MET A 68 20.12 -26.12 49.26
C MET A 68 21.29 -26.54 50.15
N LYS A 69 21.36 -27.82 50.49
CA LYS A 69 22.49 -28.44 51.21
C LYS A 69 23.49 -28.96 50.19
N ILE A 70 24.73 -28.47 50.23
CA ILE A 70 25.83 -28.88 49.34
C ILE A 70 27.04 -29.31 50.15
N ARG A 71 27.84 -30.23 49.61
CA ARG A 71 29.15 -30.59 50.17
C ARG A 71 30.25 -29.75 49.53
N PRO A 72 31.41 -29.60 50.19
CA PRO A 72 32.60 -29.00 49.58
C PRO A 72 32.96 -29.63 48.22
N ASP A 73 32.87 -30.95 48.09
CA ASP A 73 33.21 -31.68 46.85
C ASP A 73 32.23 -31.41 45.69
N ASP A 74 31.04 -30.88 45.99
CA ASP A 74 30.07 -30.52 44.96
C ASP A 74 30.44 -29.17 44.29
N ILE A 75 31.32 -28.37 44.92
CA ILE A 75 31.78 -27.06 44.44
C ILE A 75 32.98 -27.25 43.50
N VAL A 76 32.82 -26.83 42.25
CA VAL A 76 33.88 -26.86 41.24
C VAL A 76 34.73 -25.58 41.30
N ASN A 77 34.09 -24.42 41.48
CA ASN A 77 34.78 -23.14 41.56
C ASN A 77 33.94 -22.11 42.33
N VAL A 78 34.61 -21.23 43.08
CA VAL A 78 34.02 -20.05 43.72
C VAL A 78 34.71 -18.81 43.17
N GLY A 79 34.01 -18.09 42.29
CA GLY A 79 34.46 -16.83 41.71
C GLY A 79 34.03 -15.61 42.53
N PRO A 80 34.31 -14.38 42.06
CA PRO A 80 33.91 -13.14 42.72
C PRO A 80 32.39 -12.94 42.80
N ASP A 81 31.63 -13.46 41.82
CA ASP A 81 30.17 -13.27 41.76
C ASP A 81 29.37 -14.58 41.63
N VAL A 82 30.05 -15.71 41.46
CA VAL A 82 29.43 -17.00 41.14
C VAL A 82 30.00 -18.16 41.94
N ILE A 83 29.15 -19.14 42.26
CA ILE A 83 29.50 -20.45 42.80
C ILE A 83 29.08 -21.48 41.75
N ILE A 84 30.04 -22.25 41.27
CA ILE A 84 29.81 -23.26 40.25
C ILE A 84 29.74 -24.63 40.92
N LEU A 85 28.58 -25.27 40.85
CA LEU A 85 28.33 -26.61 41.39
C LEU A 85 28.41 -27.63 40.26
N GLY A 86 29.28 -28.63 40.43
CA GLY A 86 29.42 -29.76 39.50
C GLY A 86 28.82 -31.05 40.01
N ASN A 87 28.33 -31.11 41.26
CA ASN A 87 27.96 -32.37 41.92
C ASN A 87 29.07 -33.44 41.78
N GLY A 88 30.34 -33.02 41.89
CA GLY A 88 31.51 -33.88 41.70
C GLY A 88 31.82 -34.28 40.24
N LYS A 89 31.14 -33.72 39.24
CA LYS A 89 31.35 -34.01 37.81
C LYS A 89 31.59 -32.73 37.01
N VAL A 90 32.79 -32.60 36.47
CA VAL A 90 33.05 -31.65 35.37
C VAL A 90 32.62 -32.35 34.08
N PRO A 91 31.83 -31.71 33.20
CA PRO A 91 31.47 -32.28 31.91
C PRO A 91 32.74 -32.70 31.14
N PRO A 92 32.75 -33.87 30.48
CA PRO A 92 33.90 -34.30 29.68
C PRO A 92 34.23 -33.24 28.62
N LEU A 93 35.52 -33.03 28.33
CA LEU A 93 35.99 -32.06 27.31
C LEU A 93 35.25 -32.22 25.97
N ARG A 94 34.90 -33.46 25.61
CA ARG A 94 34.16 -33.81 24.40
C ARG A 94 32.72 -33.26 24.35
N GLU A 95 32.07 -33.05 25.49
CA GLU A 95 30.76 -32.39 25.56
C GLU A 95 30.89 -30.88 25.43
N ILE A 96 31.98 -30.29 25.94
CA ILE A 96 32.29 -28.87 25.80
C ILE A 96 32.52 -28.52 24.32
N GLU A 97 33.28 -29.35 23.59
CA GLU A 97 33.51 -29.18 22.15
C GLU A 97 32.21 -29.26 21.33
N ARG A 98 31.29 -30.17 21.71
CA ARG A 98 29.96 -30.27 21.07
C ARG A 98 29.11 -29.04 21.35
N LEU A 99 29.14 -28.50 22.56
CA LEU A 99 28.41 -27.28 22.89
C LEU A 99 28.94 -26.07 22.12
N THR A 100 30.26 -25.98 21.90
CA THR A 100 30.83 -24.94 21.04
C THR A 100 30.41 -25.08 19.59
N GLN A 101 30.39 -26.30 19.04
CA GLN A 101 29.89 -26.55 17.67
C GLN A 101 28.41 -26.17 17.53
N ILE A 102 27.57 -26.55 18.49
CA ILE A 102 26.14 -26.20 18.52
C ILE A 102 25.97 -24.67 18.61
N ALA A 103 26.79 -23.99 19.40
CA ALA A 103 26.73 -22.53 19.50
C ALA A 103 27.13 -21.84 18.18
N GLU A 104 28.12 -22.36 17.47
CA GLU A 104 28.52 -21.87 16.14
C GLU A 104 27.40 -22.08 15.11
N GLU A 105 26.81 -23.28 15.05
CA GLU A 105 25.68 -23.60 14.17
C GLU A 105 24.46 -22.72 14.48
N TYR A 106 24.14 -22.53 15.77
CA TYR A 106 23.07 -21.65 16.20
C TYR A 106 23.30 -20.21 15.76
N ASN A 107 24.52 -19.68 15.96
CA ASN A 107 24.86 -18.33 15.53
C ASN A 107 24.80 -18.16 14.00
N ALA A 108 25.19 -19.18 13.24
CA ALA A 108 25.04 -19.18 11.78
C ALA A 108 23.56 -19.14 11.39
N LEU A 109 22.73 -19.96 12.03
CA LEU A 109 21.28 -20.01 11.77
C LEU A 109 20.59 -18.68 12.13
N VAL A 110 20.97 -18.05 13.24
CA VAL A 110 20.46 -16.73 13.63
C VAL A 110 20.77 -15.68 12.57
N ARG A 111 22.01 -15.67 12.03
CA ARG A 111 22.38 -14.74 10.95
C ARG A 111 21.60 -14.98 9.67
N GLU A 112 21.35 -16.22 9.30
CA GLU A 112 20.50 -16.54 8.15
C GLU A 112 19.05 -16.09 8.38
N LEU A 113 18.54 -16.26 9.61
CA LEU A 113 17.19 -15.84 9.98
C LEU A 113 17.06 -14.31 9.88
N GLU A 114 18.01 -13.55 10.44
CA GLU A 114 18.06 -12.09 10.33
C GLU A 114 18.13 -11.63 8.87
N ALA A 115 18.92 -12.31 8.04
CA ALA A 115 19.01 -11.98 6.61
C ALA A 115 17.67 -12.21 5.89
N LYS A 116 16.96 -13.30 6.21
CA LYS A 116 15.63 -13.58 5.66
C LYS A 116 14.58 -12.61 6.18
N GLU A 117 14.62 -12.22 7.45
CA GLU A 117 13.71 -11.22 8.00
C GLU A 117 13.86 -9.87 7.30
N ARG A 118 15.10 -9.40 7.09
CA ARG A 118 15.37 -8.18 6.31
C ARG A 118 14.87 -8.27 4.86
N LEU A 119 14.99 -9.46 4.24
CA LEU A 119 14.45 -9.67 2.89
C LEU A 119 12.92 -9.60 2.89
N ILE A 120 12.26 -10.18 3.89
CA ILE A 120 10.81 -10.12 4.04
C ILE A 120 10.33 -8.68 4.24
N GLU A 121 11.03 -7.88 5.05
CA GLU A 121 10.71 -6.45 5.22
C GLU A 121 10.81 -5.69 3.91
N LYS A 122 11.91 -5.85 3.16
CA LYS A 122 12.08 -5.24 1.83
C LYS A 122 10.95 -5.64 0.88
N LEU A 123 10.62 -6.92 0.81
CA LEU A 123 9.55 -7.42 -0.05
C LEU A 123 8.18 -6.86 0.36
N LYS A 124 7.92 -6.68 1.66
CA LYS A 124 6.68 -6.06 2.14
C LYS A 124 6.60 -4.59 1.72
N GLU A 125 7.70 -3.84 1.83
CA GLU A 125 7.78 -2.45 1.39
C GLU A 125 7.57 -2.31 -0.12
N GLU A 126 8.25 -3.15 -0.92
CA GLU A 126 8.08 -3.19 -2.37
C GLU A 126 6.64 -3.53 -2.76
N ASN A 127 6.04 -4.54 -2.12
CA ASN A 127 4.67 -4.95 -2.40
C ASN A 127 3.68 -3.84 -2.04
N TYR A 128 3.89 -3.14 -0.92
CA TYR A 128 3.08 -1.98 -0.55
C TYR A 128 3.20 -0.82 -1.55
N ALA A 129 4.41 -0.52 -2.02
CA ALA A 129 4.65 0.49 -3.05
C ALA A 129 3.97 0.14 -4.37
N LEU A 130 4.11 -1.11 -4.82
CA LEU A 130 3.48 -1.62 -6.05
C LEU A 130 1.95 -1.60 -5.95
N THR A 131 1.39 -1.95 -4.78
CA THR A 131 -0.06 -1.91 -4.55
C THR A 131 -0.59 -0.48 -4.67
N LYS A 132 0.12 0.51 -4.13
CA LYS A 132 -0.25 1.93 -4.30
C LYS A 132 -0.22 2.38 -5.75
N GLN A 133 0.83 2.01 -6.49
CA GLN A 133 0.94 2.33 -7.91
C GLN A 133 -0.20 1.69 -8.71
N LEU A 134 -0.59 0.46 -8.38
CA LEU A 134 -1.74 -0.22 -8.98
C LEU A 134 -3.05 0.54 -8.71
N ASP A 135 -3.28 0.98 -7.49
CA ASP A 135 -4.48 1.74 -7.13
C ASP A 135 -4.55 3.09 -7.87
N GLU A 136 -3.42 3.78 -7.99
CA GLU A 136 -3.30 5.04 -8.75
C GLU A 136 -3.60 4.81 -10.23
N LEU A 137 -2.95 3.82 -10.85
CA LEU A 137 -3.19 3.45 -12.24
C LEU A 137 -4.65 3.05 -12.49
N GLN A 138 -5.27 2.30 -11.59
CA GLN A 138 -6.70 1.96 -11.70
C GLN A 138 -7.62 3.19 -11.61
N ARG A 139 -7.25 4.22 -10.86
CA ARG A 139 -8.00 5.49 -10.82
C ARG A 139 -7.85 6.24 -12.14
N GLU A 140 -6.65 6.31 -12.69
CA GLU A 140 -6.41 6.92 -14.00
C GLU A 140 -7.15 6.20 -15.12
N LEU A 141 -7.14 4.86 -15.11
CA LEU A 141 -7.84 4.04 -16.09
C LEU A 141 -9.35 4.32 -16.07
N ARG A 142 -9.95 4.50 -14.89
CA ARG A 142 -11.36 4.91 -14.76
C ARG A 142 -11.62 6.30 -15.36
N LYS A 143 -10.74 7.28 -15.11
CA LYS A 143 -10.87 8.62 -15.71
C LYS A 143 -10.79 8.56 -17.24
N LEU A 144 -9.87 7.77 -17.77
CA LEU A 144 -9.74 7.57 -19.22
C LEU A 144 -10.96 6.87 -19.81
N HIS A 145 -11.58 5.95 -19.07
CA HIS A 145 -12.81 5.29 -19.52
C HIS A 145 -13.96 6.29 -19.67
N VAL A 146 -14.18 7.14 -18.67
CA VAL A 146 -15.19 8.22 -18.74
C VAL A 146 -14.90 9.16 -19.91
N MET A 147 -13.64 9.59 -20.07
CA MET A 147 -13.24 10.45 -21.19
C MET A 147 -13.47 9.79 -22.56
N LYS A 148 -13.32 8.47 -22.64
CA LYS A 148 -13.61 7.71 -23.87
C LYS A 148 -15.11 7.71 -24.16
N GLU A 149 -15.96 7.50 -23.16
CA GLU A 149 -17.42 7.56 -23.31
C GLU A 149 -17.87 8.97 -23.74
N ASP A 150 -17.33 10.02 -23.12
CA ASP A 150 -17.58 11.41 -23.51
C ASP A 150 -17.18 11.67 -24.97
N PHE A 151 -16.02 11.15 -25.39
CA PHE A 151 -15.56 11.27 -26.77
C PHE A 151 -16.47 10.54 -27.76
N GLU A 152 -16.94 9.33 -27.42
CA GLU A 152 -17.90 8.58 -28.24
C GLU A 152 -19.22 9.35 -28.39
N HIS A 153 -19.73 9.92 -27.30
CA HIS A 153 -20.94 10.75 -27.34
C HIS A 153 -20.74 12.02 -28.19
N LEU A 154 -19.61 12.71 -28.05
CA LEU A 154 -19.28 13.88 -28.88
C LEU A 154 -19.17 13.51 -30.36
N LYS A 155 -18.59 12.34 -30.69
CA LYS A 155 -18.51 11.84 -32.06
C LYS A 155 -19.90 11.61 -32.66
N GLU A 156 -20.83 11.01 -31.90
CA GLU A 156 -22.21 10.84 -32.36
C GLU A 156 -22.91 12.18 -32.61
N GLN A 157 -22.71 13.16 -31.72
CA GLN A 157 -23.26 14.51 -31.90
C GLN A 157 -22.71 15.17 -33.18
N LEU A 158 -21.41 15.03 -33.45
CA LEU A 158 -20.78 15.57 -34.64
C LEU A 158 -21.39 14.98 -35.91
N ILE A 159 -21.59 13.66 -35.98
CA ILE A 159 -22.23 12.99 -37.13
C ILE A 159 -23.65 13.52 -37.35
N ARG A 160 -24.43 13.71 -36.27
CA ARG A 160 -25.78 14.28 -36.37
C ARG A 160 -25.74 15.72 -36.91
N GLN A 161 -24.81 16.54 -36.44
CA GLN A 161 -24.63 17.91 -36.92
C GLN A 161 -24.19 17.96 -38.39
N GLU A 162 -23.30 17.07 -38.82
CA GLU A 162 -22.91 16.94 -40.23
C GLU A 162 -24.11 16.61 -41.12
N GLY A 163 -24.96 15.67 -40.72
CA GLY A 163 -26.20 15.34 -41.44
C GLY A 163 -27.18 16.52 -41.50
N GLN A 164 -27.35 17.25 -40.40
CA GLN A 164 -28.18 18.47 -40.38
C GLN A 164 -27.62 19.55 -41.31
N LEU A 165 -26.29 19.70 -41.36
CA LEU A 165 -25.63 20.66 -42.23
C LEU A 165 -25.83 20.30 -43.72
N GLU A 166 -25.76 19.01 -44.05
CA GLU A 166 -26.03 18.53 -45.41
C GLU A 166 -27.48 18.81 -45.81
N MET A 167 -28.45 18.50 -44.95
CA MET A 167 -29.86 18.83 -45.18
C MET A 167 -30.07 20.34 -45.36
N ALA A 168 -29.40 21.17 -44.55
CA ALA A 168 -29.49 22.63 -44.68
C ALA A 168 -28.92 23.12 -46.02
N LYS A 169 -27.83 22.52 -46.51
CA LYS A 169 -27.27 22.83 -47.84
C LYS A 169 -28.25 22.47 -48.96
N ASP A 170 -28.90 21.31 -48.87
CA ASP A 170 -29.90 20.91 -49.86
C ASP A 170 -31.15 21.80 -49.82
N TYR A 171 -31.56 22.23 -48.63
CA TYR A 171 -32.65 23.20 -48.48
C TYR A 171 -32.30 24.55 -49.11
N ILE A 172 -31.06 25.04 -48.94
CA ILE A 172 -30.58 26.26 -49.59
C ILE A 172 -30.66 26.13 -51.11
N ARG A 173 -30.21 25.00 -51.69
CA ARG A 173 -30.30 24.75 -53.14
C ARG A 173 -31.74 24.75 -53.64
N LEU A 174 -32.67 24.17 -52.88
CA LEU A 174 -34.09 24.21 -53.20
C LEU A 174 -34.62 25.65 -53.20
N LEU A 175 -34.27 26.45 -52.20
CA LEU A 175 -34.65 27.86 -52.14
C LEU A 175 -34.06 28.68 -53.29
N GLU A 176 -32.82 28.41 -53.69
CA GLU A 176 -32.19 29.03 -54.86
C GLU A 176 -32.94 28.68 -56.15
N GLY A 177 -33.35 27.42 -56.32
CA GLY A 177 -34.18 26.98 -57.43
C GLY A 177 -35.53 27.69 -57.47
N LEU A 178 -36.24 27.74 -56.32
CA LEU A 178 -37.51 28.45 -56.21
C LEU A 178 -37.37 29.94 -56.52
N ARG A 179 -36.28 30.58 -56.08
CA ARG A 179 -36.01 31.98 -56.41
C ARG A 179 -35.84 32.17 -57.91
N HIS A 180 -35.10 31.28 -58.58
CA HIS A 180 -34.95 31.34 -60.03
C HIS A 180 -36.28 31.16 -60.77
N ASP A 181 -37.14 30.26 -60.30
CA ASP A 181 -38.46 30.06 -60.87
C ASP A 181 -39.37 31.28 -60.66
N ILE A 182 -39.31 31.93 -59.49
CA ILE A 182 -40.01 33.20 -59.24
C ILE A 182 -39.55 34.29 -60.21
N ASP A 183 -38.23 34.42 -60.41
CA ASP A 183 -37.66 35.42 -61.33
C ASP A 183 -38.14 35.17 -62.78
N LYS A 184 -38.18 33.91 -63.23
CA LYS A 184 -38.74 33.54 -64.55
C LYS A 184 -40.22 33.86 -64.69
N ILE A 185 -41.03 33.49 -63.69
CA ILE A 185 -42.48 33.77 -63.69
C ILE A 185 -42.70 35.29 -63.78
N LYS A 186 -41.91 36.08 -63.05
CA LYS A 186 -41.98 37.53 -63.11
C LYS A 186 -41.70 38.06 -64.52
N ASP A 187 -40.62 37.59 -65.15
CA ASP A 187 -40.27 37.98 -66.52
C ASP A 187 -41.36 37.60 -67.53
N ASP A 188 -41.95 36.41 -67.39
CA ASP A 188 -43.03 35.93 -68.27
C ASP A 188 -44.33 36.73 -68.08
N VAL A 189 -44.66 37.10 -66.83
CA VAL A 189 -45.80 37.98 -66.52
C VAL A 189 -45.56 39.38 -67.12
N ASP A 190 -44.36 39.94 -66.97
CA ASP A 190 -44.04 41.26 -67.53
C ASP A 190 -44.17 41.27 -69.07
N LYS A 191 -43.70 40.22 -69.76
CA LYS A 191 -43.88 40.05 -71.21
C LYS A 191 -45.35 39.90 -71.60
N LEU A 192 -46.13 39.13 -70.85
CA LEU A 192 -47.55 38.91 -71.13
C LEU A 192 -48.31 40.22 -70.98
N ILE A 193 -48.03 41.00 -69.92
CA ILE A 193 -48.62 42.33 -69.71
C ILE A 193 -48.24 43.27 -70.87
N GLN A 194 -46.98 43.32 -71.28
CA GLN A 194 -46.55 44.13 -72.42
C GLN A 194 -47.28 43.74 -73.71
N THR A 195 -47.38 42.45 -74.00
CA THR A 195 -48.04 41.93 -75.20
C THR A 195 -49.53 42.25 -75.20
N GLN A 196 -50.23 42.01 -74.09
CA GLN A 196 -51.66 42.34 -73.96
C GLN A 196 -51.90 43.85 -74.04
N LEU A 197 -51.04 44.66 -73.42
CA LEU A 197 -51.15 46.12 -73.50
C LEU A 197 -50.96 46.59 -74.96
N GLU A 198 -49.98 46.05 -75.67
CA GLU A 198 -49.78 46.32 -77.10
C GLU A 198 -50.99 45.91 -77.94
N GLU A 199 -51.55 44.72 -77.71
CA GLU A 199 -52.73 44.23 -78.44
C GLU A 199 -53.95 45.13 -78.21
N VAL A 200 -54.23 45.49 -76.95
CA VAL A 200 -55.34 46.38 -76.59
C VAL A 200 -55.13 47.77 -77.18
N VAL A 201 -53.92 48.34 -77.08
CA VAL A 201 -53.61 49.65 -77.67
C VAL A 201 -53.75 49.61 -79.19
N ARG A 202 -53.24 48.57 -79.86
CA ARG A 202 -53.40 48.38 -81.31
C ARG A 202 -54.87 48.22 -81.70
N ALA A 203 -55.66 47.49 -80.91
CA ALA A 203 -57.09 47.33 -81.14
C ALA A 203 -57.82 48.68 -81.07
N ILE A 204 -57.59 49.46 -80.01
CA ILE A 204 -58.17 50.80 -79.82
C ILE A 204 -57.77 51.72 -80.99
N ILE A 205 -56.48 51.74 -81.36
CA ILE A 205 -55.99 52.54 -82.50
C ILE A 205 -56.69 52.12 -83.80
N ASN A 206 -56.81 50.81 -84.05
CA ASN A 206 -57.46 50.30 -85.26
C ASN A 206 -58.96 50.62 -85.28
N GLU A 207 -59.65 50.55 -84.15
CA GLU A 207 -61.05 50.95 -84.01
C GLU A 207 -61.24 52.45 -84.27
N GLU A 208 -60.40 53.30 -83.69
CA GLU A 208 -60.43 54.75 -83.95
C GLU A 208 -60.12 55.10 -85.42
N LEU A 209 -59.11 54.44 -86.01
CA LEU A 209 -58.78 54.63 -87.43
C LEU A 209 -59.93 54.16 -88.34
N ASN A 210 -60.61 53.07 -87.99
CA ASN A 210 -61.80 52.59 -88.68
C ASN A 210 -62.97 53.57 -88.56
N ALA A 211 -63.28 54.02 -87.35
CA ALA A 211 -64.39 54.94 -87.07
C ALA A 211 -64.23 56.28 -87.81
N ARG A 212 -62.98 56.72 -88.04
CA ARG A 212 -62.64 57.94 -88.79
C ARG A 212 -62.44 57.71 -90.29
N GLY A 213 -62.58 56.48 -90.79
CA GLY A 213 -62.39 56.15 -92.21
C GLY A 213 -60.94 56.26 -92.71
N LEU A 214 -59.95 56.24 -91.81
CA LEU A 214 -58.52 56.46 -92.11
C LEU A 214 -57.70 55.16 -92.15
N LYS A 215 -58.33 53.99 -92.02
CA LYS A 215 -57.62 52.71 -92.07
C LYS A 215 -57.03 52.53 -93.47
N LYS A 216 -55.70 52.48 -93.57
CA LYS A 216 -55.00 52.11 -94.81
C LYS A 216 -55.44 50.70 -95.21
N THR A 217 -56.24 50.58 -96.26
CA THR A 217 -56.39 49.34 -97.02
C THR A 217 -55.12 49.15 -97.84
N SER A 218 -54.22 48.31 -97.33
CA SER A 218 -53.11 47.83 -98.16
C SER A 218 -53.71 46.94 -99.25
N PHE A 219 -53.79 47.46 -100.48
CA PHE A 219 -53.95 46.64 -101.67
C PHE A 219 -52.55 46.17 -102.11
N ILE A 220 -52.39 44.84 -102.16
CA ILE A 220 -51.24 44.04 -102.64
C ILE A 220 -50.01 44.04 -101.71
#